data_AF-T0XUZ8-F1
#
_entry.id   AF-T0XUZ8-F1
#
_cell.length_a   1.000
_cell.length_b   1.000
_cell.length_c   1.000
_cell.angle_alpha   90.00
_cell.angle_beta   90.00
_cell.angle_gamma   90.00
#
_symmetry.space_group_name_H-M   'P 1'
#
loop_
_entity.id
_entity.type
_entity.pdbx_description
1 polymer ?
#
loop_
_entity_poly.entity_id
_entity_poly.type
_entity_poly.pdbx_seq_one_letter_code
_entity_poly.pdbx_strand_id
1 'polypeptide(L)'
;MRDSAVSAEADRLSDAADSILRARASTSAQSISGRETEAMMRLQAAIDAVFPDDEQVDASVDAALNARHLLRVLPDDFPLPEIGVDPDGAIALDWMPSRTRMLSVSIAGSDRLAYAWMNGSDRGHGVVRFAGSTLPAPLLLQLRSTVAHEHSAIRAA
;
A
#
# COMPACT_ATOMS: atom_id res chain seq x y z
N MET A 1 59.48 -3.95 3.05
CA MET A 1 58.63 -5.12 2.73
C MET A 1 57.48 -5.17 3.74
N ARG A 2 56.40 -4.40 3.52
CA ARG A 2 55.12 -4.40 4.28
C ARG A 2 54.26 -3.25 3.75
N ASP A 3 53.46 -3.48 2.71
CA ASP A 3 52.39 -2.55 2.30
C ASP A 3 51.31 -3.25 1.43
N SER A 4 51.68 -4.25 0.63
CA SER A 4 50.75 -4.92 -0.30
C SER A 4 49.62 -5.77 0.32
N ALA A 5 49.62 -6.03 1.63
CA ALA A 5 48.59 -6.86 2.27
C ALA A 5 47.33 -6.08 2.67
N VAL A 6 47.43 -4.76 2.85
CA VAL A 6 46.30 -3.93 3.32
C VAL A 6 45.35 -3.59 2.17
N SER A 7 45.86 -3.47 0.94
CA SER A 7 45.07 -3.15 -0.25
C SER A 7 44.16 -4.31 -0.69
N ALA A 8 44.67 -5.55 -0.72
CA ALA A 8 43.90 -6.70 -1.17
C ALA A 8 42.75 -7.06 -0.20
N GLU A 9 42.91 -6.76 1.10
CA GLU A 9 41.89 -7.02 2.11
C GLU A 9 40.83 -5.92 2.13
N ALA A 10 41.20 -4.66 1.87
CA ALA A 10 40.28 -3.53 1.74
C ALA A 10 39.39 -3.63 0.49
N ASP A 11 39.94 -4.09 -0.64
CA ASP A 11 39.19 -4.30 -1.89
C ASP A 11 38.16 -5.43 -1.72
N ARG A 12 38.54 -6.54 -1.07
CA ARG A 12 37.63 -7.66 -0.78
C ARG A 12 36.49 -7.28 0.16
N LEU A 13 36.76 -6.44 1.16
CA LEU A 13 35.72 -5.96 2.08
C LEU A 13 34.71 -5.06 1.36
N SER A 14 35.17 -4.22 0.44
CA SER A 14 34.32 -3.32 -0.35
C SER A 14 33.48 -4.09 -1.35
N ASP A 15 34.07 -5.05 -2.07
CA ASP A 15 33.34 -5.93 -3.01
C ASP A 15 32.28 -6.78 -2.30
N ALA A 16 32.58 -7.27 -1.10
CA ALA A 16 31.62 -8.02 -0.28
C ALA A 16 30.46 -7.13 0.19
N ALA A 17 30.73 -5.89 0.58
CA ALA A 17 29.69 -4.93 0.97
C ALA A 17 28.80 -4.53 -0.21
N ASP A 18 29.40 -4.28 -1.38
CA ASP A 18 28.69 -3.96 -2.62
C ASP A 18 27.82 -5.13 -3.10
N SER A 19 28.30 -6.36 -2.97
CA SER A 19 27.55 -7.58 -3.24
C SER A 19 26.31 -7.69 -2.35
N ILE A 20 26.45 -7.44 -1.04
CA ILE A 20 25.33 -7.49 -0.09
C ILE A 20 24.31 -6.39 -0.38
N LEU A 21 24.76 -5.17 -0.71
CA LEU A 21 23.87 -4.06 -1.06
C LEU A 21 23.13 -4.31 -2.38
N ARG A 22 23.79 -4.86 -3.41
CA ARG A 22 23.16 -5.23 -4.69
C ARG A 22 22.18 -6.39 -4.54
N ALA A 23 22.51 -7.39 -3.72
CA ALA A 23 21.61 -8.50 -3.41
C ALA A 23 20.36 -8.02 -2.69
N ARG A 24 20.50 -7.12 -1.69
CA ARG A 24 19.35 -6.51 -1.01
C ARG A 24 18.53 -5.62 -1.93
N ALA A 25 19.16 -4.76 -2.73
CA ALA A 25 18.46 -3.92 -3.69
C ALA A 25 17.69 -4.75 -4.73
N SER A 26 18.27 -5.87 -5.19
CA SER A 26 17.61 -6.77 -6.15
C SER A 26 16.44 -7.52 -5.52
N THR A 27 16.58 -8.04 -4.29
CA THR A 27 15.46 -8.68 -3.56
C THR A 27 14.36 -7.66 -3.26
N SER A 28 14.71 -6.46 -2.78
CA SER A 28 13.74 -5.38 -2.55
C SER A 28 13.05 -4.93 -3.83
N ALA A 29 13.78 -4.78 -4.95
CA ALA A 29 13.19 -4.41 -6.23
C ALA A 29 12.24 -5.50 -6.77
N GLN A 30 12.57 -6.78 -6.60
CA GLN A 30 11.69 -7.90 -6.98
C GLN A 30 10.44 -7.97 -6.09
N SER A 31 10.57 -7.73 -4.78
CA SER A 31 9.43 -7.68 -3.86
C SER A 31 8.50 -6.49 -4.14
N ILE A 32 9.06 -5.30 -4.43
CA ILE A 32 8.30 -4.11 -4.81
C ILE A 32 7.56 -4.35 -6.14
N SER A 33 8.26 -4.88 -7.15
CA SER A 33 7.66 -5.19 -8.46
C SER A 33 6.56 -6.25 -8.37
N GLY A 34 6.73 -7.27 -7.52
CA GLY A 34 5.71 -8.30 -7.29
C GLY A 34 4.47 -7.75 -6.60
N ARG A 35 4.65 -6.95 -5.54
CA ARG A 35 3.56 -6.31 -4.81
C ARG A 35 2.77 -5.32 -5.66
N GLU A 36 3.44 -4.48 -6.44
CA GLU A 36 2.76 -3.57 -7.37
C GLU A 36 1.93 -4.38 -8.38
N THR A 37 2.51 -5.43 -8.96
CA THR A 37 1.81 -6.29 -9.93
C THR A 37 0.57 -6.93 -9.30
N GLU A 38 0.68 -7.44 -8.09
CA GLU A 38 -0.44 -8.01 -7.34
C GLU A 38 -1.54 -6.97 -7.09
N ALA A 39 -1.18 -5.77 -6.64
CA ALA A 39 -2.13 -4.69 -6.42
C ALA A 39 -2.88 -4.33 -7.70
N MET A 40 -2.18 -4.24 -8.84
CA MET A 40 -2.79 -3.94 -10.14
C MET A 40 -3.72 -5.05 -10.62
N MET A 41 -3.33 -6.32 -10.44
CA MET A 41 -4.18 -7.45 -10.79
C MET A 41 -5.45 -7.48 -9.96
N ARG A 42 -5.36 -7.25 -8.64
CA ARG A 42 -6.53 -7.20 -7.75
C ARG A 42 -7.48 -6.06 -8.11
N LEU A 43 -6.92 -4.89 -8.45
CA LEU A 43 -7.72 -3.74 -8.91
C LEU A 43 -8.46 -4.05 -10.20
N GLN A 44 -7.77 -4.61 -11.20
CA GLN A 44 -8.39 -4.97 -12.46
C GLN A 44 -9.48 -6.04 -12.27
N ALA A 45 -9.20 -7.07 -11.46
CA ALA A 45 -10.17 -8.11 -11.16
C ALA A 45 -11.43 -7.57 -10.46
N ALA A 46 -11.28 -6.60 -9.55
CA ALA A 46 -12.42 -5.96 -8.88
C ALA A 46 -13.29 -5.17 -9.87
N ILE A 47 -12.68 -4.47 -10.83
CA ILE A 47 -13.40 -3.75 -11.88
C ILE A 47 -14.10 -4.72 -12.83
N ASP A 48 -13.42 -5.77 -13.28
CA ASP A 48 -13.97 -6.75 -14.24
C ASP A 48 -15.08 -7.62 -13.63
N ALA A 49 -15.11 -7.76 -12.30
CA ALA A 49 -16.15 -8.49 -11.57
C ALA A 49 -17.46 -7.70 -11.44
N VAL A 50 -17.47 -6.40 -11.77
CA VAL A 50 -18.68 -5.59 -11.81
C VAL A 50 -19.53 -6.03 -13.00
N PHE A 51 -20.73 -6.50 -12.71
CA PHE A 51 -21.73 -6.79 -13.73
C PHE A 51 -22.78 -5.68 -13.64
N PRO A 52 -22.77 -4.69 -14.54
CA PRO A 52 -23.71 -3.59 -14.46
C PRO A 52 -25.14 -4.12 -14.59
N ASP A 53 -25.93 -3.89 -13.56
CA ASP A 53 -27.40 -3.98 -13.56
C ASP A 53 -28.00 -2.59 -13.37
N ASP A 54 -29.31 -2.48 -13.19
CA ASP A 54 -29.97 -1.17 -13.04
C ASP A 54 -29.55 -0.40 -11.76
N GLU A 55 -28.89 -1.06 -10.80
CA GLU A 55 -28.49 -0.50 -9.50
C GLU A 55 -26.98 -0.24 -9.38
N GLN A 56 -26.15 -0.84 -10.24
CA GLN A 56 -24.69 -0.75 -10.19
C GLN A 56 -24.09 0.11 -11.31
N VAL A 57 -23.36 1.16 -10.93
CA VAL A 57 -22.61 2.03 -11.84
C VAL A 57 -21.20 1.47 -12.04
N ASP A 58 -20.74 1.42 -13.30
CA ASP A 58 -19.36 1.06 -13.63
C ASP A 58 -18.36 2.02 -12.97
N ALA A 59 -17.22 1.47 -12.54
CA ALA A 59 -16.14 2.30 -12.02
C ALA A 59 -15.66 3.29 -13.09
N SER A 60 -15.70 4.59 -12.77
CA SER A 60 -15.20 5.61 -13.70
C SER A 60 -13.71 5.43 -13.96
N VAL A 61 -13.26 5.80 -15.17
CA VAL A 61 -11.84 5.77 -15.54
C VAL A 61 -11.00 6.56 -14.52
N ASP A 62 -11.47 7.73 -14.09
CA ASP A 62 -10.78 8.56 -13.11
C ASP A 62 -10.69 7.89 -11.73
N ALA A 63 -11.73 7.19 -11.28
CA ALA A 63 -11.69 6.41 -10.03
C ALA A 63 -10.63 5.30 -10.12
N ALA A 64 -10.59 4.56 -11.23
CA ALA A 64 -9.58 3.53 -11.47
C ALA A 64 -8.15 4.10 -11.52
N LEU A 65 -7.96 5.24 -12.18
CA LEU A 65 -6.67 5.95 -12.21
C LEU A 65 -6.25 6.37 -10.80
N ASN A 66 -7.15 6.98 -10.03
CA ASN A 66 -6.89 7.43 -8.66
C ASN A 66 -6.57 6.26 -7.72
N ALA A 67 -7.31 5.15 -7.81
CA ALA A 67 -7.05 3.94 -7.06
C ALA A 67 -5.67 3.36 -7.37
N ARG A 68 -5.29 3.29 -8.65
CA ARG A 68 -3.95 2.88 -9.06
C ARG A 68 -2.87 3.78 -8.49
N HIS A 69 -3.06 5.10 -8.57
CA HIS A 69 -2.11 6.05 -8.01
C HIS A 69 -1.96 5.87 -6.50
N LEU A 70 -3.07 5.67 -5.78
CA LEU A 70 -3.06 5.47 -4.33
C LEU A 70 -2.33 4.18 -3.94
N LEU A 71 -2.59 3.07 -4.65
CA LEU A 71 -1.92 1.78 -4.43
C LEU A 71 -0.40 1.85 -4.67
N ARG A 72 0.05 2.65 -5.65
CA ARG A 72 1.47 2.84 -5.95
C ARG A 72 2.22 3.66 -4.90
N VAL A 73 1.53 4.59 -4.23
CA VAL A 73 2.13 5.43 -3.19
C VAL A 73 1.87 4.89 -1.78
N LEU A 74 1.18 3.75 -1.68
CA LEU A 74 0.95 3.05 -0.42
C LEU A 74 2.30 2.54 0.11
N PRO A 75 2.69 2.86 1.35
CA PRO A 75 3.94 2.36 1.90
C PRO A 75 3.98 0.82 1.99
N ASP A 76 5.16 0.23 1.77
CA ASP A 76 5.34 -1.23 1.69
C ASP A 76 5.12 -1.96 3.02
N ASP A 77 5.12 -1.24 4.15
CA ASP A 77 4.89 -1.77 5.49
C ASP A 77 3.41 -2.07 5.80
N PHE A 78 2.48 -1.67 4.91
CA PHE A 78 1.07 -2.01 5.03
C PHE A 78 0.70 -3.24 4.21
N PRO A 79 -0.26 -4.07 4.63
CA PRO A 79 -0.84 -5.07 3.73
C PRO A 79 -1.58 -4.38 2.57
N LEU A 80 -1.69 -5.08 1.43
CA LEU A 80 -2.58 -4.64 0.36
C LEU A 80 -4.03 -4.66 0.87
N PRO A 81 -4.84 -3.65 0.53
CA PRO A 81 -6.26 -3.65 0.89
C PRO A 81 -7.03 -4.74 0.14
N GLU A 82 -8.21 -5.05 0.66
CA GLU A 82 -9.29 -5.61 -0.14
C GLU A 82 -9.84 -4.51 -1.06
N ILE A 83 -10.09 -4.86 -2.32
CA ILE A 83 -10.49 -3.89 -3.36
C ILE A 83 -11.88 -4.28 -3.84
N GLY A 84 -12.80 -3.32 -3.79
CA GLY A 84 -14.17 -3.46 -4.29
C GLY A 84 -14.61 -2.26 -5.12
N VAL A 85 -15.74 -2.41 -5.81
CA VAL A 85 -16.42 -1.30 -6.49
C VAL A 85 -17.77 -1.11 -5.79
N ASP A 86 -17.97 0.07 -5.23
CA ASP A 86 -19.21 0.48 -4.60
C ASP A 86 -20.32 0.65 -5.66
N PRO A 87 -21.61 0.56 -5.29
CA PRO A 87 -22.72 0.69 -6.25
C PRO A 87 -22.73 2.00 -7.04
N ASP A 88 -22.13 3.07 -6.51
CA ASP A 88 -22.00 4.37 -7.16
C ASP A 88 -20.80 4.48 -8.12
N GLY A 89 -20.07 3.38 -8.33
CA GLY A 89 -18.88 3.33 -9.19
C GLY A 89 -17.61 3.88 -8.52
N ALA A 90 -17.64 4.17 -7.22
CA ALA A 90 -16.43 4.44 -6.47
C ALA A 90 -15.65 3.15 -6.22
N ILE A 91 -14.32 3.25 -6.11
CA ILE A 91 -13.47 2.12 -5.75
C ILE A 91 -13.20 2.18 -4.25
N ALA A 92 -13.56 1.10 -3.56
CA ALA A 92 -13.32 0.92 -2.14
C ALA A 92 -11.98 0.20 -1.92
N LEU A 93 -11.16 0.74 -1.02
CA LEU A 93 -9.97 0.09 -0.50
C LEU A 93 -10.14 -0.13 1.00
N ASP A 94 -10.23 -1.40 1.40
CA ASP A 94 -10.55 -1.78 2.76
C ASP A 94 -9.39 -2.51 3.44
N TRP A 95 -9.04 -2.01 4.62
CA TRP A 95 -8.15 -2.68 5.56
C TRP A 95 -8.95 -3.07 6.79
N MET A 96 -9.15 -4.38 7.00
CA MET A 96 -9.82 -4.89 8.20
C MET A 96 -8.90 -5.85 8.99
N PRO A 97 -7.90 -5.33 9.73
CA PRO A 97 -7.01 -6.17 10.55
C PRO A 97 -7.75 -7.02 11.59
N SER A 98 -8.88 -6.52 12.10
CA SER A 98 -9.71 -7.27 13.05
C SER A 98 -11.17 -6.79 13.00
N ARG A 99 -12.07 -7.49 13.69
CA ARG A 99 -13.49 -7.10 13.77
C ARG A 99 -13.74 -5.73 14.40
N THR A 100 -12.77 -5.20 15.15
CA THR A 100 -12.87 -3.88 15.81
C THR A 100 -11.94 -2.85 15.20
N ARG A 101 -11.20 -3.20 14.14
CA ARG A 101 -10.24 -2.31 13.49
C ARG A 101 -10.44 -2.35 11.98
N MET A 102 -10.80 -1.21 11.42
CA MET A 102 -11.12 -1.07 10.01
C MET A 102 -10.73 0.32 9.52
N LEU A 103 -10.14 0.41 8.34
CA LEU A 103 -10.03 1.63 7.56
C LEU A 103 -10.56 1.33 6.17
N SER A 104 -11.52 2.13 5.71
CA SER A 104 -12.06 2.08 4.36
C SER A 104 -11.78 3.41 3.67
N VAL A 105 -11.33 3.36 2.42
CA VAL A 105 -11.12 4.54 1.58
C VAL A 105 -11.96 4.36 0.32
N SER A 106 -12.89 5.29 0.10
CA SER A 106 -13.72 5.33 -1.10
C SER A 106 -13.18 6.38 -2.07
N ILE A 107 -12.96 5.96 -3.31
CA ILE A 107 -12.28 6.70 -4.37
C ILE A 107 -13.24 6.89 -5.54
N ALA A 108 -13.80 8.08 -5.65
CA ALA A 108 -14.58 8.49 -6.82
C ALA A 108 -13.68 9.08 -7.92
N GLY A 109 -14.28 9.50 -9.04
CA GLY A 109 -13.58 10.18 -10.14
C GLY A 109 -13.08 11.60 -9.83
N SER A 110 -13.19 12.06 -8.58
CA SER A 110 -12.70 13.38 -8.14
C SER A 110 -11.32 13.29 -7.50
N ASP A 111 -10.66 14.43 -7.29
CA ASP A 111 -9.39 14.52 -6.55
C ASP A 111 -9.55 14.37 -5.03
N ARG A 112 -10.73 13.95 -4.55
CA ARG A 112 -11.06 13.78 -3.14
C ARG A 112 -11.23 12.31 -2.82
N LEU A 113 -10.57 11.89 -1.74
CA LEU A 113 -10.73 10.57 -1.14
C LEU A 113 -11.57 10.72 0.11
N ALA A 114 -12.70 10.03 0.16
CA ALA A 114 -13.44 9.84 1.40
C ALA A 114 -12.84 8.65 2.15
N TYR A 115 -12.75 8.73 3.47
CA TYR A 115 -12.29 7.60 4.26
C TYR A 115 -13.03 7.53 5.59
N ALA A 116 -13.23 6.32 6.07
CA ALA A 116 -13.84 6.04 7.36
C ALA A 116 -12.99 5.02 8.12
N TRP A 117 -12.94 5.15 9.43
CA TRP A 117 -12.14 4.27 10.27
C TRP A 117 -12.86 3.91 11.56
N MET A 118 -12.46 2.78 12.12
CA MET A 118 -12.85 2.27 13.42
C MET A 118 -11.62 1.62 14.06
N ASN A 119 -11.37 1.93 15.33
CA ASN A 119 -10.32 1.34 16.15
C ASN A 119 -10.82 1.16 17.59
N GLY A 120 -11.40 0.00 17.88
CA GLY A 120 -12.11 -0.24 19.13
C GLY A 120 -13.41 0.55 19.19
N SER A 121 -13.57 1.38 20.23
CA SER A 121 -14.71 2.29 20.39
C SER A 121 -14.58 3.56 19.56
N ASP A 122 -13.36 3.90 19.15
CA ASP A 122 -13.08 5.13 18.43
C ASP A 122 -13.37 4.93 16.95
N ARG A 123 -14.08 5.88 16.36
CA ARG A 123 -14.48 5.83 14.95
C ARG A 123 -14.63 7.23 14.39
N GLY A 124 -14.51 7.36 13.09
CA GLY A 124 -14.70 8.63 12.41
C GLY A 124 -14.61 8.50 10.91
N HIS A 125 -14.73 9.64 10.25
CA HIS A 125 -14.58 9.77 8.80
C HIS A 125 -13.84 11.06 8.47
N GLY A 126 -13.32 11.15 7.25
CA GLY A 126 -12.73 12.36 6.73
C GLY A 126 -12.75 12.39 5.21
N VAL A 127 -12.40 13.56 4.67
CA VAL A 127 -12.18 13.75 3.25
C VAL A 127 -10.85 14.45 3.08
N VAL A 128 -9.99 13.91 2.23
CA VAL A 128 -8.69 14.50 1.89
C VAL A 128 -8.57 14.68 0.38
N ARG A 129 -7.79 15.67 -0.04
CA ARG A 129 -7.40 15.79 -1.45
C ARG A 129 -6.21 14.90 -1.74
N PHE A 130 -6.20 14.29 -2.92
CA PHE A 130 -5.14 13.43 -3.39
C PHE A 130 -4.74 13.81 -4.81
N ALA A 131 -3.47 14.16 -4.99
CA ALA A 131 -2.91 14.59 -6.26
C ALA A 131 -2.23 13.45 -7.04
N GLY A 132 -2.35 12.19 -6.57
CA GLY A 132 -1.78 11.02 -7.25
C GLY A 132 -0.30 10.72 -6.97
N SER A 133 0.44 11.62 -6.32
CA SER A 133 1.90 11.50 -6.13
C SER A 133 2.33 11.06 -4.74
N THR A 134 1.55 11.38 -3.71
CA THR A 134 1.90 11.14 -2.31
C THR A 134 0.65 10.91 -1.47
N LEU A 135 0.71 9.96 -0.54
CA LEU A 135 -0.38 9.69 0.38
C LEU A 135 -0.64 10.91 1.29
N PRO A 136 -1.89 11.42 1.39
CA PRO A 136 -2.19 12.57 2.24
C PRO A 136 -1.92 12.27 3.71
N ALA A 137 -1.28 13.21 4.43
CA ALA A 137 -0.85 13.02 5.81
C ALA A 137 -1.97 12.55 6.78
N PRO A 138 -3.22 13.06 6.72
CA PRO A 138 -4.29 12.58 7.59
C PRO A 138 -4.65 11.10 7.33
N LEU A 139 -4.61 10.67 6.07
CA LEU A 139 -4.89 9.29 5.69
C LEU A 139 -3.75 8.35 6.08
N LEU A 140 -2.48 8.76 5.87
CA LEU A 140 -1.31 8.02 6.33
C LEU A 140 -1.32 7.82 7.85
N LEU A 141 -1.72 8.85 8.61
CA LEU A 141 -1.84 8.75 10.06
C LEU A 141 -2.88 7.69 10.45
N GLN A 142 -4.02 7.61 9.73
CA GLN A 142 -5.03 6.60 10.01
C GLN A 142 -4.67 5.19 9.57
N LEU A 143 -3.95 5.04 8.47
CA LEU A 143 -3.33 3.77 8.11
C LEU A 143 -2.41 3.28 9.24
N ARG A 144 -1.54 4.15 9.77
CA ARG A 144 -0.65 3.78 10.88
C ARG A 144 -1.40 3.41 12.16
N SER A 145 -2.40 4.21 12.57
CA SER A 145 -3.13 3.98 13.82
C SER A 145 -4.02 2.74 13.76
N THR A 146 -4.58 2.42 12.59
CA THR A 146 -5.60 1.38 12.44
C THR A 146 -5.02 0.07 11.90
N VAL A 147 -4.06 0.13 10.98
CA VAL A 147 -3.55 -1.03 10.23
C VAL A 147 -2.19 -1.51 10.73
N ALA A 148 -1.26 -0.60 11.05
CA ALA A 148 0.10 -0.99 11.44
C ALA A 148 0.18 -1.41 12.92
N HIS A 149 -0.16 -2.66 13.27
CA HIS A 149 0.00 -3.18 14.64
C HIS A 149 0.22 -4.71 14.79
N GLU A 150 0.50 -5.48 13.73
CA GLU A 150 0.68 -6.94 13.87
C GLU A 150 2.14 -7.43 13.98
N HIS A 151 3.14 -6.56 14.02
CA HIS A 151 4.55 -6.99 14.09
C HIS A 151 5.23 -6.88 15.47
N SER A 152 4.48 -6.65 16.56
CA SER A 152 5.05 -6.60 17.92
C SER A 152 4.27 -7.42 18.95
N ALA A 153 4.02 -8.70 18.65
CA ALA A 153 3.54 -9.67 19.64
C ALA A 153 4.32 -10.99 19.61
N ILE A 154 5.56 -11.00 19.07
CA ILE A 154 6.48 -12.13 19.25
C ILE A 154 7.59 -11.69 20.23
N ARG A 155 7.34 -11.92 21.52
CA ARG A 155 8.28 -12.30 22.61
C ARG A 155 7.74 -11.84 23.97
N ALA A 156 6.95 -12.68 24.61
CA ALA A 156 6.94 -12.87 26.07
C ALA A 156 5.93 -13.98 26.43
N ALA A 157 6.40 -15.23 26.45
CA ALA A 157 5.89 -16.31 27.28
C ALA A 157 7.00 -17.35 27.44
#